data_AF-A0A7J3IGS4-F1
#
_entry.id   AF-A0A7J3IGS4-F1
#
_cell.length_a   1.000
_cell.length_b   1.000
_cell.length_c   1.000
_cell.angle_alpha   90.00
_cell.angle_beta   90.00
_cell.angle_gamma   90.00
#
_symmetry.space_group_name_H-M   'P 1'
#
loop_
_entity.id
_entity.type
_entity.pdbx_description
1 polymer ?
#
loop_
_entity_poly.entity_id
_entity_poly.type
_entity_poly.pdbx_seq_one_letter_code
_entity_poly.pdbx_strand_id
1 'polypeptide(L)'
;PGIHLCGAIEQHLKILKEELNIRYIDTGFPLNLERAREILGEDVIIRGNLNIMTLLEGPKERIGKETLMIINSQVTRGRRFIFGEGNNVAPRTPPEHLNYAYEIVKKCGEYRY
;
A
#
# COMPACT_ATOMS: atom_id res chain seq x y z
N PRO A 1 -6.47 3.27 -16.98
CA PRO A 1 -5.00 3.47 -17.04
C PRO A 1 -4.37 3.26 -15.66
N GLY A 2 -3.17 2.68 -15.61
CA GLY A 2 -2.44 2.45 -14.36
C GLY A 2 -1.04 3.06 -14.45
N ILE A 3 -0.54 3.57 -13.33
CA ILE A 3 0.81 4.14 -13.23
C ILE A 3 1.50 3.68 -11.96
N HIS A 4 2.81 3.54 -12.01
CA HIS A 4 3.66 3.40 -10.83
C HIS A 4 4.42 4.71 -10.60
N LEU A 5 4.45 5.20 -9.36
CA LEU A 5 5.32 6.30 -8.94
C LEU A 5 5.84 6.07 -7.52
N CYS A 6 7.15 6.21 -7.33
CA CYS A 6 7.83 6.03 -6.06
C CYS A 6 8.27 7.37 -5.46
N GLY A 7 8.46 7.42 -4.13
CA GLY A 7 8.88 8.61 -3.40
C GLY A 7 7.72 9.45 -2.88
N ALA A 8 8.01 10.71 -2.55
CA ALA A 8 7.01 11.66 -2.07
C ALA A 8 6.23 12.24 -3.26
N ILE A 9 5.14 11.57 -3.63
CA ILE A 9 4.38 11.86 -4.87
C ILE A 9 3.03 12.53 -4.60
N GLU A 10 2.70 12.86 -3.36
CA GLU A 10 1.38 13.35 -2.94
C GLU A 10 0.91 14.55 -3.79
N GLN A 11 1.82 15.50 -4.06
CA GLN A 11 1.56 16.70 -4.86
C GLN A 11 1.11 16.42 -6.30
N HIS A 12 1.34 15.21 -6.82
CA HIS A 12 0.98 14.85 -8.19
C HIS A 12 -0.38 14.11 -8.27
N LEU A 13 -0.86 13.54 -7.16
CA LEU A 13 -2.00 12.61 -7.17
C LEU A 13 -3.27 13.21 -7.79
N LYS A 14 -3.57 14.47 -7.48
CA LYS A 14 -4.77 15.16 -8.00
C LYS A 14 -4.72 15.29 -9.52
N ILE A 15 -3.60 15.78 -10.06
CA ILE A 15 -3.41 15.95 -11.51
C ILE A 15 -3.44 14.59 -12.22
N LEU A 16 -2.79 13.57 -11.65
CA LEU A 16 -2.82 12.22 -12.21
C LEU A 16 -4.25 11.67 -12.31
N LYS A 17 -5.09 11.93 -11.30
CA LYS A 17 -6.50 11.54 -11.33
C LYS A 17 -7.29 12.37 -12.34
N GLU A 18 -7.24 13.70 -12.26
CA GLU A 18 -8.17 14.58 -12.98
C GLU A 18 -7.80 14.70 -14.46
N GLU A 19 -6.52 14.85 -14.77
CA GLU A 19 -6.06 15.10 -16.13
C GLU A 19 -5.72 13.80 -16.87
N LEU A 20 -5.03 12.87 -16.20
CA LEU A 20 -4.63 11.60 -16.81
C LEU A 20 -5.66 10.48 -16.59
N ASN A 21 -6.72 10.72 -15.81
CA ASN A 21 -7.82 9.79 -15.59
C ASN A 21 -7.32 8.40 -15.15
N ILE A 22 -6.31 8.35 -14.27
CA ILE A 22 -5.79 7.08 -13.75
C ILE A 22 -6.87 6.37 -12.93
N ARG A 23 -6.90 5.04 -13.02
CA ARG A 23 -7.79 4.16 -12.26
C ARG A 23 -7.03 3.23 -11.32
N TYR A 24 -5.71 3.26 -11.40
CA TYR A 24 -4.79 2.46 -10.60
C TYR A 24 -3.50 3.25 -10.36
N ILE A 25 -3.02 3.23 -9.12
CA ILE A 25 -1.69 3.71 -8.77
C ILE A 25 -0.97 2.68 -7.91
N ASP A 26 0.25 2.33 -8.35
CA ASP A 26 1.21 1.60 -7.55
C ASP A 26 2.16 2.59 -6.87
N THR A 27 2.23 2.51 -5.54
CA THR A 27 2.87 3.53 -4.71
C THR A 27 4.15 3.01 -4.06
N GLY A 28 5.10 3.93 -3.86
CA GLY A 28 6.28 3.69 -3.03
C GLY A 28 6.16 4.24 -1.61
N PHE A 29 7.21 4.05 -0.81
CA PHE A 29 7.44 4.80 0.42
C PHE A 29 8.06 6.18 0.09
N PRO A 30 7.80 7.28 0.84
CA PRO A 30 7.08 7.40 2.12
C PRO A 30 5.63 7.93 1.98
N LEU A 31 4.89 7.57 0.93
CA LEU A 31 3.54 8.12 0.72
C LEU A 31 2.60 7.79 1.90
N ASN A 32 1.81 8.78 2.35
CA ASN A 32 0.71 8.57 3.28
C ASN A 32 -0.52 8.02 2.53
N LEU A 33 -0.87 6.77 2.81
CA LEU A 33 -1.95 6.05 2.12
C LEU A 33 -3.36 6.62 2.40
N GLU A 34 -3.61 7.11 3.62
CA GLU A 34 -4.91 7.70 3.96
C GLU A 34 -5.11 9.01 3.20
N ARG A 35 -4.07 9.84 3.18
CA ARG A 35 -4.09 11.09 2.42
C ARG A 35 -4.21 10.83 0.92
N ALA A 36 -3.52 9.82 0.41
CA ALA A 36 -3.66 9.38 -0.97
C ALA A 36 -5.10 8.96 -1.29
N ARG A 37 -5.77 8.22 -0.40
CA ARG A 37 -7.18 7.86 -0.56
C ARG A 37 -8.10 9.07 -0.57
N GLU A 38 -7.87 10.06 0.29
CA GLU A 38 -8.66 11.30 0.30
C GLU A 38 -8.58 12.04 -1.03
N ILE A 39 -7.38 12.19 -1.60
CA ILE A 39 -7.15 12.89 -2.87
C ILE A 39 -7.70 12.09 -4.04
N LEU A 40 -7.44 10.78 -4.07
CA LEU A 40 -7.77 9.92 -5.20
C LEU A 40 -9.22 9.44 -5.18
N GLY A 41 -9.96 9.59 -4.09
CA GLY A 41 -11.33 9.10 -3.95
C GLY A 41 -11.42 7.57 -3.99
N GLU A 42 -12.64 7.03 -3.96
CA GLU A 42 -12.90 5.57 -3.88
C GLU A 42 -12.93 4.87 -5.25
N ASP A 43 -12.71 5.61 -6.34
CA ASP A 43 -12.76 5.12 -7.72
C ASP A 43 -11.39 4.70 -8.29
N VAL A 44 -10.31 4.97 -7.56
CA VAL A 44 -8.93 4.61 -7.93
C VAL A 44 -8.43 3.46 -7.06
N ILE A 45 -7.85 2.44 -7.68
CA ILE A 45 -7.15 1.37 -6.96
C ILE A 45 -5.79 1.89 -6.48
N ILE A 46 -5.49 1.72 -5.20
CA ILE A 46 -4.20 2.06 -4.60
C ILE A 46 -3.48 0.76 -4.22
N ARG A 47 -2.23 0.58 -4.66
CA ARG A 47 -1.34 -0.49 -4.20
C ARG A 47 -0.21 0.08 -3.35
N GLY A 48 0.11 -0.58 -2.24
CA GLY A 48 1.28 -0.28 -1.41
C GLY A 48 0.97 -0.39 0.09
N ASN A 49 1.77 0.19 1.00
CA ASN A 49 3.17 0.53 0.80
C ASN A 49 3.99 0.16 2.06
N LEU A 50 3.79 -1.05 2.59
CA LEU A 50 4.50 -1.52 3.78
C LEU A 50 6.00 -1.22 3.65
N ASN A 51 6.56 -0.60 4.69
CA ASN A 51 7.94 -0.10 4.66
C ASN A 51 8.90 -1.26 4.38
N ILE A 52 9.71 -1.08 3.33
CA ILE A 52 10.66 -2.09 2.85
C ILE A 52 11.67 -2.45 3.95
N MET A 53 12.10 -1.48 4.76
CA MET A 53 13.03 -1.73 5.88
C MET A 53 12.36 -2.52 7.01
N THR A 54 11.05 -2.34 7.23
CA THR A 54 10.30 -3.17 8.19
C THR A 54 10.27 -4.62 7.73
N LEU A 55 10.08 -4.87 6.42
CA LEU A 55 10.14 -6.21 5.86
C LEU A 55 11.56 -6.80 5.91
N LEU A 56 12.60 -6.01 5.63
CA LEU A 56 13.97 -6.50 5.59
C LEU A 56 14.52 -6.82 6.99
N GLU A 57 14.32 -5.91 7.94
CA GLU A 57 15.04 -5.92 9.23
C GLU A 57 14.13 -5.97 10.45
N GLY A 58 12.82 -5.72 10.27
CA GLY A 58 11.89 -5.61 11.38
C GLY A 58 11.60 -6.95 12.04
N PRO A 59 11.42 -7.00 13.37
CA PRO A 59 10.91 -8.19 14.03
C PRO A 59 9.44 -8.43 13.59
N LYS A 60 8.96 -9.67 13.68
CA LYS A 60 7.60 -10.05 13.25
C LYS A 60 6.51 -9.18 13.90
N GLU A 61 6.70 -8.78 15.15
CA GLU A 61 5.79 -7.89 15.87
C GLU A 61 5.64 -6.53 15.17
N ARG A 62 6.74 -5.97 14.66
CA ARG A 62 6.71 -4.70 13.92
C ARG A 62 6.03 -4.87 12.56
N ILE A 63 6.35 -5.93 11.83
CA ILE A 63 5.70 -6.26 10.55
C ILE A 63 4.19 -6.39 10.76
N GLY A 64 3.77 -7.12 11.80
CA GLY A 64 2.36 -7.31 12.10
C GLY A 64 1.66 -6.02 12.50
N LYS A 65 2.30 -5.19 13.34
CA LYS A 65 1.76 -3.89 13.74
C LYS A 65 1.54 -2.97 12.53
N GLU A 66 2.54 -2.81 11.67
CA GLU A 66 2.44 -1.96 10.48
C GLU A 66 1.43 -2.51 9.47
N THR A 67 1.39 -3.83 9.28
CA THR A 67 0.40 -4.49 8.42
C THR A 67 -1.02 -4.22 8.89
N LEU A 68 -1.28 -4.42 10.20
CA LEU A 68 -2.60 -4.16 10.81
C LEU A 68 -2.97 -2.69 10.74
N MET A 69 -2.03 -1.77 10.95
CA MET A 69 -2.27 -0.33 10.80
C MET A 69 -2.74 0.00 9.39
N ILE A 70 -2.08 -0.53 8.36
CA ILE A 70 -2.42 -0.24 6.96
C ILE A 70 -3.81 -0.79 6.62
N ILE A 71 -4.11 -2.06 6.90
CA ILE A 71 -5.39 -2.67 6.51
C ILE A 71 -6.59 -2.11 7.30
N ASN A 72 -6.37 -1.61 8.51
CA ASN A 72 -7.42 -0.94 9.30
C ASN A 72 -7.50 0.57 9.04
N SER A 73 -6.62 1.12 8.19
CA SER A 73 -6.64 2.54 7.85
C SER A 73 -7.69 2.83 6.78
N GLN A 74 -7.95 4.13 6.57
CA GLN A 74 -8.93 4.59 5.59
C GLN A 74 -8.55 4.28 4.14
N VAL A 75 -7.32 3.83 3.84
CA VAL A 75 -6.92 3.47 2.47
C VAL A 75 -7.79 2.39 1.85
N THR A 76 -8.36 1.49 2.68
CA THR A 76 -9.19 0.36 2.26
C THR A 76 -10.62 0.76 1.88
N ARG A 77 -11.02 2.01 2.16
CA ARG A 77 -12.31 2.57 1.74
C ARG A 77 -12.56 2.38 0.24
N GLY A 78 -13.82 2.15 -0.11
CA GLY A 78 -14.23 1.82 -1.48
C GLY A 78 -13.83 0.40 -1.92
N ARG A 79 -13.12 -0.38 -1.09
CA ARG A 79 -12.64 -1.74 -1.42
C ARG A 79 -11.72 -1.75 -2.65
N ARG A 80 -10.96 -0.65 -2.84
CA ARG A 80 -10.03 -0.42 -3.96
C ARG A 80 -8.60 -0.31 -3.45
N PHE A 81 -8.17 -1.26 -2.63
CA PHE A 81 -6.82 -1.30 -2.07
C PHE A 81 -6.18 -2.67 -2.29
N ILE A 82 -4.91 -2.68 -2.69
CA ILE A 82 -4.07 -3.86 -2.81
C ILE A 82 -2.90 -3.68 -1.86
N PHE A 83 -2.85 -4.49 -0.80
CA PHE A 83 -1.72 -4.47 0.11
C PHE A 83 -0.45 -4.93 -0.60
N GLY A 84 0.66 -4.26 -0.34
CA GLY A 84 1.97 -4.64 -0.85
C GLY A 84 3.10 -3.85 -0.19
N GLU A 85 4.33 -4.21 -0.53
CA GLU A 85 5.53 -3.45 -0.19
C GLU A 85 5.54 -2.05 -0.83
N GLY A 86 6.31 -1.14 -0.24
CA GLY A 86 6.46 0.23 -0.73
C GLY A 86 7.34 0.38 -1.97
N ASN A 87 7.01 -0.35 -3.05
CA ASN A 87 7.62 -0.47 -4.38
C ASN A 87 8.20 -1.87 -4.65
N ASN A 88 9.43 -2.12 -4.20
CA ASN A 88 10.15 -3.37 -4.42
C ASN A 88 10.59 -3.99 -3.09
N VAL A 89 10.66 -5.32 -3.07
CA VAL A 89 11.25 -6.06 -1.96
C VAL A 89 12.77 -5.86 -1.99
N ALA A 90 13.35 -5.42 -0.88
CA ALA A 90 14.80 -5.30 -0.78
C ALA A 90 15.48 -6.67 -0.93
N PRO A 91 16.63 -6.76 -1.62
CA PRO A 91 17.41 -7.99 -1.66
C PRO A 91 17.66 -8.54 -0.26
N ARG A 92 17.60 -9.87 -0.11
CA ARG A 92 17.77 -10.59 1.16
C ARG A 92 16.66 -10.38 2.19
N THR A 93 15.53 -9.77 1.82
CA THR A 93 14.32 -9.80 2.66
C THR A 93 13.96 -11.26 2.96
N PRO A 94 13.84 -11.66 4.23
CA PRO A 94 13.50 -13.03 4.58
C PRO A 94 12.10 -13.38 4.04
N PRO A 95 11.92 -14.49 3.29
CA PRO A 95 10.62 -14.89 2.77
C PRO A 95 9.55 -15.04 3.86
N GLU A 96 9.94 -15.44 5.07
CA GLU A 96 9.06 -15.55 6.22
C GLU A 96 8.48 -14.21 6.67
N HIS A 97 9.17 -13.08 6.43
CA HIS A 97 8.66 -11.74 6.74
C HIS A 97 7.54 -11.34 5.78
N LEU A 98 7.73 -11.59 4.48
CA LEU A 98 6.69 -11.41 3.47
C LEU A 98 5.49 -12.31 3.75
N ASN A 99 5.73 -13.60 4.02
CA ASN A 99 4.67 -14.55 4.31
C ASN A 99 3.90 -14.17 5.58
N TYR A 100 4.58 -13.65 6.59
CA TYR A 100 3.94 -13.20 7.83
C TYR A 100 2.99 -12.02 7.58
N ALA A 101 3.41 -11.01 6.80
CA ALA A 101 2.53 -9.91 6.40
C ALA A 101 1.34 -10.43 5.57
N TYR A 102 1.59 -11.31 4.61
CA TYR A 102 0.56 -11.93 3.77
C TYR A 102 -0.52 -12.66 4.60
N GLU A 103 -0.12 -13.52 5.55
CA GLU A 103 -1.06 -14.27 6.37
C GLU A 103 -1.92 -13.35 7.27
N ILE A 104 -1.36 -12.24 7.76
CA ILE A 104 -2.13 -11.24 8.51
C ILE A 104 -3.17 -10.58 7.61
N VAL A 105 -2.78 -10.14 6.41
CA VAL A 105 -3.71 -9.52 5.46
C VAL A 105 -4.80 -10.52 5.09
N LYS A 106 -4.45 -11.75 4.75
CA LYS A 106 -5.38 -12.84 4.42
C LYS A 106 -6.39 -13.10 5.53
N LYS A 107 -5.96 -13.04 6.79
CA LYS A 107 -6.82 -13.30 7.96
C LYS A 107 -7.72 -12.11 8.31
N CYS A 108 -7.20 -10.89 8.23
CA CYS A 108 -7.84 -9.70 8.76
C CYS A 108 -8.44 -8.78 7.69
N GLY A 109 -8.13 -9.01 6.41
CA GLY A 109 -8.65 -8.23 5.29
C GLY A 109 -10.09 -8.59 4.94
N GLU A 110 -10.78 -7.64 4.29
CA GLU A 110 -12.16 -7.82 3.83
C GLU A 110 -12.24 -8.11 2.34
N TYR A 111 -12.65 -9.34 1.98
CA TYR A 111 -12.73 -9.81 0.60
C TYR A 111 -14.19 -9.87 0.12
N ARG A 112 -14.43 -9.67 -1.19
CA ARG A 112 -15.70 -10.08 -1.84
C ARG A 112 -15.46 -11.37 -2.60
N TYR A 113 -16.44 -12.26 -2.53
CA TYR A 113 -16.59 -13.41 -3.42
C TYR A 113 -17.58 -13.06 -4.52
#